data_AF-A0AAX1ZGQ9-F1
#
_entry.id   AF-A0AAX1ZGQ9-F1
#
_cell.length_a   1.000
_cell.length_b   1.000
_cell.length_c   1.000
_cell.angle_alpha   90.00
_cell.angle_beta   90.00
_cell.angle_gamma   90.00
#
_symmetry.space_group_name_H-M   'P 1'
#
loop_
_entity.id
_entity.type
_entity.pdbx_description
1 polymer ?
#
loop_
_entity_poly.entity_id
_entity_poly.type
_entity_poly.pdbx_seq_one_letter_code
_entity_poly.pdbx_strand_id
1 'polypeptide(L)'
;SETKEKSSLPLSKLSTEYFNKENMFSEKDFIKINNAILEMDENLNNLYDTHFEGFFENVRDFLGSTALKVLSNLESRQIMSNSSKVVQIDSEENFLPESLNGLGNLNILYLLLQIDLKKRFFIQEDRSINLLFIEEPEAHTHPQMQYIFSKKIKKIIENIPNLQTFISTHSSHIVSQCNFEDIRYFHTHNGNVKIKNFYLELEEKYKLQTELFKFLKQYITLYSAELFFAEKVIFIEGVSEKILLPYFIKNFDEKNKGKHDYIPISSQNITYIEAGANAKAFQHLLNFFEVKSLIITDIDSVEPVEKDGKINYEACEVKNGVSSSNATINHYLNYNENDPDWFNLLKKRGIKITDKNINLFYQTEENGYHARSFEDSFISVNYELIKKHKKDIFGLKNKYKINDNPENFYDLTDSIIKSKSEFASSLLFLALVNGDKEGDEKIEWKTPKYIYEALEWINQ
;
A
#
# COMPACT_ATOMS: atom_id res chain seq x y z
N SER A 1 -7.53 -38.90 -30.84
CA SER A 1 -7.45 -37.47 -30.50
C SER A 1 -8.16 -37.23 -29.18
N GLU A 2 -7.73 -37.95 -28.14
CA GLU A 2 -8.26 -37.81 -26.79
C GLU A 2 -7.13 -37.28 -25.90
N THR A 3 -7.53 -36.52 -24.87
CA THR A 3 -6.72 -36.02 -23.75
C THR A 3 -5.82 -34.82 -24.04
N LYS A 4 -6.37 -33.59 -23.90
CA LYS A 4 -5.63 -32.44 -23.33
C LYS A 4 -6.48 -31.17 -23.07
N GLU A 5 -7.69 -31.29 -22.53
CA GLU A 5 -8.39 -30.15 -21.91
C GLU A 5 -9.08 -30.58 -20.62
N LYS A 6 -8.30 -31.02 -19.64
CA LYS A 6 -8.68 -30.80 -18.24
C LYS A 6 -8.10 -29.46 -17.84
N SER A 7 -8.74 -28.37 -18.25
CA SER A 7 -8.60 -27.14 -17.48
C SER A 7 -9.09 -27.49 -16.07
N SER A 8 -8.20 -27.42 -15.08
CA SER A 8 -8.61 -27.61 -13.70
C SER A 8 -9.63 -26.51 -13.39
N LEU A 9 -10.88 -26.89 -13.13
CA LEU A 9 -11.94 -26.02 -12.65
C LEU A 9 -12.04 -26.17 -11.12
N PRO A 10 -11.09 -25.59 -10.34
CA PRO A 10 -11.01 -25.79 -8.90
C PRO A 10 -12.24 -25.27 -8.17
N LEU A 11 -12.87 -24.19 -8.63
CA LEU A 11 -14.07 -23.65 -7.97
C LEU A 11 -15.30 -24.49 -8.24
N SER A 12 -15.45 -24.99 -9.46
CA SER A 12 -16.54 -25.92 -9.78
C SER A 12 -16.43 -27.18 -8.90
N LYS A 13 -15.23 -27.76 -8.76
CA LYS A 13 -14.99 -28.89 -7.83
C LYS A 13 -15.25 -28.53 -6.37
N LEU A 14 -14.75 -27.38 -5.92
CA LEU A 14 -14.91 -26.93 -4.53
C LEU A 14 -16.37 -26.62 -4.19
N SER A 15 -17.12 -26.04 -5.13
CA SER A 15 -18.55 -25.81 -5.01
C SER A 15 -19.31 -27.13 -4.91
N THR A 16 -18.96 -28.11 -5.75
CA THR A 16 -19.49 -29.47 -5.63
C THR A 16 -19.13 -30.12 -4.30
N GLU A 17 -17.90 -29.95 -3.77
CA GLU A 17 -17.53 -30.43 -2.45
C GLU A 17 -18.29 -29.73 -1.31
N TYR A 18 -18.46 -28.41 -1.40
CA TYR A 18 -19.23 -27.60 -0.48
C TYR A 18 -20.68 -28.08 -0.41
N PHE A 19 -21.29 -28.25 -1.58
CA PHE A 19 -22.65 -28.75 -1.74
C PHE A 19 -22.78 -30.19 -1.22
N ASN A 20 -21.86 -31.08 -1.59
CA ASN A 20 -21.85 -32.46 -1.12
C ASN A 20 -21.68 -32.58 0.40
N LYS A 21 -20.97 -31.64 1.03
CA LYS A 21 -20.89 -31.57 2.49
C LYS A 21 -22.18 -31.02 3.11
N GLU A 22 -22.84 -30.02 2.54
CA GLU A 22 -24.18 -29.60 3.01
C GLU A 22 -25.20 -30.74 2.98
N ASN A 23 -25.11 -31.64 2.00
CA ASN A 23 -25.98 -32.82 1.90
C ASN A 23 -25.88 -33.76 3.13
N MET A 24 -24.80 -33.72 3.91
CA MET A 24 -24.71 -34.49 5.15
C MET A 24 -25.39 -33.82 6.35
N PHE A 25 -25.78 -32.53 6.26
CA PHE A 25 -26.12 -31.71 7.42
C PHE A 25 -27.46 -30.96 7.35
N SER A 26 -28.17 -30.92 6.20
CA SER A 26 -29.48 -30.26 6.05
C SER A 26 -30.46 -31.07 5.18
N GLU A 27 -31.43 -31.76 5.79
CA GLU A 27 -32.43 -32.57 5.08
C GLU A 27 -33.58 -31.75 4.45
N LYS A 28 -33.91 -30.57 4.99
CA LYS A 28 -35.18 -29.87 4.65
C LYS A 28 -35.15 -29.11 3.33
N ASP A 29 -34.03 -28.48 2.98
CA ASP A 29 -33.91 -27.71 1.72
C ASP A 29 -33.74 -28.62 0.49
N PHE A 30 -33.42 -29.90 0.71
CA PHE A 30 -33.09 -30.86 -0.34
C PHE A 30 -34.25 -31.70 -0.85
N ILE A 31 -35.39 -31.72 -0.15
CA ILE A 31 -36.61 -32.42 -0.60
C ILE A 31 -37.00 -31.95 -2.01
N LYS A 32 -36.91 -30.65 -2.28
CA LYS A 32 -37.28 -30.08 -3.58
C LYS A 32 -36.37 -30.53 -4.72
N ILE A 33 -35.05 -30.60 -4.47
CA ILE A 33 -34.07 -31.00 -5.49
C ILE A 33 -34.17 -32.50 -5.76
N ASN A 34 -34.26 -33.32 -4.72
CA ASN A 34 -34.48 -34.76 -4.90
C ASN A 34 -35.79 -35.06 -5.62
N ASN A 35 -36.88 -34.35 -5.30
CA ASN A 35 -38.15 -34.51 -6.01
C ASN A 35 -38.02 -34.15 -7.49
N ALA A 36 -37.30 -33.06 -7.84
CA ALA A 36 -37.07 -32.70 -9.24
C ALA A 36 -36.23 -33.75 -10.00
N ILE A 37 -35.24 -34.37 -9.35
CA ILE A 37 -34.46 -35.46 -9.94
C ILE A 37 -35.33 -36.72 -10.14
N LEU A 38 -36.19 -37.04 -9.16
CA LEU A 38 -37.14 -38.16 -9.27
C LEU A 38 -38.14 -37.94 -10.41
N GLU A 39 -38.71 -36.74 -10.53
CA GLU A 39 -39.60 -36.37 -11.64
C GLU A 39 -38.88 -36.46 -12.99
N MET A 40 -37.61 -36.06 -13.05
CA MET A 40 -36.80 -36.18 -14.27
C MET A 40 -36.53 -37.65 -14.64
N ASP A 41 -36.25 -38.51 -13.65
CA ASP A 41 -36.02 -39.94 -13.85
C ASP A 41 -37.30 -40.65 -14.33
N GLU A 42 -38.46 -40.33 -13.75
CA GLU A 42 -39.76 -40.83 -14.22
C GLU A 42 -40.06 -40.39 -15.65
N ASN A 43 -39.81 -39.12 -15.99
CA ASN A 43 -40.02 -38.62 -17.35
C ASN A 43 -39.08 -39.30 -18.37
N LEU A 44 -37.83 -39.54 -18.01
CA LEU A 44 -36.89 -40.26 -18.87
C LEU A 44 -37.30 -41.73 -19.07
N ASN A 45 -37.80 -42.39 -18.03
CA ASN A 45 -38.35 -43.75 -18.13
C ASN A 45 -39.51 -43.80 -19.13
N ASN A 46 -40.43 -42.83 -19.09
CA ASN A 46 -41.54 -42.75 -20.04
C ASN A 46 -41.08 -42.49 -21.49
N LEU A 47 -40.06 -41.66 -21.66
CA LEU A 47 -39.46 -41.40 -22.98
C LEU A 47 -38.71 -42.62 -23.52
N TYR A 48 -38.01 -43.37 -22.65
CA TYR A 48 -37.36 -44.63 -23.03
C TYR A 48 -38.38 -45.69 -23.42
N ASP A 49 -39.49 -45.80 -22.69
CA ASP A 49 -40.56 -46.73 -23.04
C ASP A 49 -41.10 -46.44 -24.44
N THR A 50 -41.36 -45.16 -24.76
CA THR A 50 -41.80 -44.76 -26.11
C THR A 50 -40.74 -44.98 -27.18
N HIS A 51 -39.49 -44.60 -26.91
CA HIS A 51 -38.42 -44.63 -27.91
C HIS A 51 -37.96 -46.05 -28.25
N PHE A 52 -37.96 -46.96 -27.26
CA PHE A 52 -37.53 -48.35 -27.44
C PHE A 52 -38.69 -49.31 -27.71
N GLU A 53 -39.94 -48.84 -27.78
CA GLU A 53 -41.13 -49.67 -28.02
C GLU A 53 -41.00 -50.55 -29.26
N GLY A 54 -40.70 -49.95 -30.42
CA GLY A 54 -40.51 -50.69 -31.67
C GLY A 54 -39.30 -51.62 -31.67
N PHE A 55 -38.25 -51.30 -30.90
CA PHE A 55 -37.13 -52.23 -30.69
C PHE A 55 -37.58 -53.45 -29.87
N PHE A 56 -38.37 -53.24 -28.82
CA PHE A 56 -38.88 -54.32 -27.98
C PHE A 56 -39.94 -55.18 -28.66
N GLU A 57 -40.76 -54.62 -29.57
CA GLU A 57 -41.65 -55.41 -30.43
C GLU A 57 -40.86 -56.36 -31.33
N ASN A 58 -39.83 -55.84 -32.02
CA ASN A 58 -38.94 -56.68 -32.85
C ASN A 58 -38.26 -57.78 -32.03
N VAL A 59 -37.83 -57.47 -30.80
CA VAL A 59 -37.21 -58.45 -29.90
C VAL A 59 -38.22 -59.50 -29.41
N ARG A 60 -39.48 -59.13 -29.15
CA ARG A 60 -40.54 -60.07 -28.77
C ARG A 60 -40.91 -61.02 -29.91
N ASP A 61 -40.99 -60.52 -31.14
CA ASP A 61 -41.26 -61.32 -32.33
C ASP A 61 -40.12 -62.29 -32.64
N PHE A 62 -38.87 -61.89 -32.38
CA PHE A 62 -37.69 -62.69 -32.68
C PHE A 62 -37.35 -63.73 -31.61
N LEU A 63 -37.56 -63.43 -30.32
CA LEU A 63 -37.11 -64.27 -29.20
C LEU A 63 -38.24 -65.01 -28.46
N GLY A 64 -39.51 -64.77 -28.81
CA GLY A 64 -40.64 -65.43 -28.17
C GLY A 64 -40.78 -65.02 -26.69
N SER A 65 -41.44 -63.88 -26.47
CA SER A 65 -42.01 -63.44 -25.18
C SER A 65 -41.02 -63.32 -24.00
N THR A 66 -40.16 -62.30 -24.03
CA THR A 66 -39.56 -61.73 -22.82
C THR A 66 -39.91 -60.24 -22.68
N ALA A 67 -40.45 -59.85 -21.52
CA ALA A 67 -40.73 -58.46 -21.19
C ALA A 67 -39.43 -57.76 -20.76
N LEU A 68 -38.82 -57.00 -21.67
CA LEU A 68 -37.65 -56.17 -21.40
C LEU A 68 -38.06 -54.71 -21.29
N LYS A 69 -37.39 -53.97 -20.39
CA LYS A 69 -37.61 -52.54 -20.15
C LYS A 69 -36.25 -51.85 -19.98
N VAL A 70 -36.06 -50.69 -20.60
CA VAL A 70 -34.92 -49.82 -20.28
C VAL A 70 -35.35 -48.89 -19.16
N LEU A 71 -34.59 -48.86 -18.07
CA LEU A 71 -34.81 -47.93 -16.98
C LEU A 71 -33.64 -46.94 -16.91
N SER A 72 -33.98 -45.69 -16.66
CA SER A 72 -33.07 -44.65 -16.20
C SER A 72 -32.55 -45.02 -14.81
N ASN A 73 -31.25 -44.82 -14.59
CA ASN A 73 -30.59 -45.10 -13.31
C ASN A 73 -29.84 -43.84 -12.86
N LEU A 74 -30.58 -42.76 -12.65
CA LEU A 74 -30.04 -41.48 -12.20
C LEU A 74 -29.83 -41.49 -10.69
N GLU A 75 -28.64 -41.92 -10.26
CA GLU A 75 -28.21 -41.73 -8.88
C GLU A 75 -27.93 -40.23 -8.62
N SER A 76 -28.66 -39.62 -7.68
CA SER A 76 -28.52 -38.21 -7.29
C SER A 76 -27.07 -37.82 -6.98
N ARG A 77 -26.30 -38.73 -6.38
CA ARG A 77 -24.88 -38.53 -6.06
C ARG A 77 -23.98 -38.48 -7.31
N GLN A 78 -24.29 -39.22 -8.37
CA GLN A 78 -23.49 -39.27 -9.60
C GLN A 78 -23.72 -38.03 -10.47
N ILE A 79 -24.96 -37.57 -10.62
CA ILE A 79 -25.29 -36.33 -11.35
C ILE A 79 -24.57 -35.15 -10.67
N MET A 80 -24.71 -35.01 -9.36
CA MET A 80 -24.21 -33.85 -8.62
C MET A 80 -22.69 -33.81 -8.51
N SER A 81 -22.01 -34.95 -8.62
CA SER A 81 -20.54 -35.00 -8.61
C SER A 81 -19.88 -34.34 -9.82
N ASN A 82 -20.61 -34.16 -10.94
CA ASN A 82 -20.08 -33.65 -12.21
C ASN A 82 -20.89 -32.48 -12.82
N SER A 83 -21.97 -32.02 -12.18
CA SER A 83 -22.93 -31.08 -12.80
C SER A 83 -22.82 -29.62 -12.36
N SER A 84 -22.06 -29.28 -11.31
CA SER A 84 -21.96 -27.89 -10.83
C SER A 84 -20.87 -27.12 -11.56
N LYS A 85 -21.23 -26.00 -12.21
CA LYS A 85 -20.28 -25.03 -12.78
C LYS A 85 -20.50 -23.67 -12.11
N VAL A 86 -19.41 -23.05 -11.65
CA VAL A 86 -19.45 -21.66 -11.18
C VAL A 86 -19.28 -20.75 -12.38
N VAL A 87 -20.28 -19.89 -12.63
CA VAL A 87 -20.30 -18.92 -13.73
C VAL A 87 -20.58 -17.53 -13.18
N GLN A 88 -19.92 -16.52 -13.73
CA GLN A 88 -20.21 -15.12 -13.40
C GLN A 88 -21.34 -14.62 -14.31
N ILE A 89 -22.33 -13.94 -13.73
CA ILE A 89 -23.47 -13.38 -14.46
C ILE A 89 -23.11 -11.94 -14.84
N ASP A 90 -22.98 -11.66 -16.14
CA ASP A 90 -22.74 -10.30 -16.67
C ASP A 90 -24.06 -9.58 -16.98
N SER A 91 -25.09 -10.34 -17.39
CA SER A 91 -26.49 -9.94 -17.55
C SER A 91 -27.39 -11.17 -17.40
N GLU A 92 -28.72 -11.01 -17.31
CA GLU A 92 -29.68 -12.11 -17.05
C GLU A 92 -29.55 -13.34 -17.98
N GLU A 93 -28.87 -13.22 -19.12
CA GLU A 93 -28.70 -14.31 -20.11
C GLU A 93 -27.24 -14.67 -20.46
N ASN A 94 -26.23 -13.98 -19.93
CA ASN A 94 -24.82 -14.24 -20.26
C ASN A 94 -24.03 -14.81 -19.07
N PHE A 95 -23.65 -16.08 -19.19
CA PHE A 95 -22.82 -16.81 -18.24
C PHE A 95 -21.37 -16.85 -18.72
N LEU A 96 -20.46 -16.22 -17.97
CA LEU A 96 -19.04 -16.32 -18.23
C LEU A 96 -18.46 -17.57 -17.54
N PRO A 97 -17.84 -18.51 -18.29
CA PRO A 97 -17.18 -19.67 -17.71
C PRO A 97 -16.03 -19.29 -16.78
N GLU A 98 -15.76 -20.14 -15.79
CA GLU A 98 -14.68 -19.98 -14.79
C GLU A 98 -13.32 -19.61 -15.41
N SER A 99 -13.03 -20.10 -16.62
CA SER A 99 -11.79 -19.80 -17.36
C SER A 99 -11.64 -18.35 -17.82
N LEU A 100 -12.73 -17.58 -17.90
CA LEU A 100 -12.73 -16.16 -18.28
C LEU A 100 -12.75 -15.23 -17.07
N ASN A 101 -12.88 -15.76 -15.86
CA ASN A 101 -12.85 -14.97 -14.65
C ASN A 101 -11.41 -14.60 -14.29
N GLY A 102 -11.17 -13.34 -13.93
CA GLY A 102 -9.85 -12.89 -13.50
C GLY A 102 -9.35 -13.70 -12.31
N LEU A 103 -8.11 -14.22 -12.42
CA LEU A 103 -7.45 -15.09 -11.43
C LEU A 103 -7.62 -14.59 -9.98
N GLY A 104 -7.61 -13.28 -9.75
CA GLY A 104 -7.76 -12.69 -8.42
C GLY A 104 -9.13 -12.87 -7.76
N ASN A 105 -10.22 -12.72 -8.51
CA ASN A 105 -11.57 -12.92 -7.96
C ASN A 105 -11.80 -14.39 -7.63
N LEU A 106 -11.28 -15.29 -8.48
CA LEU A 106 -11.32 -16.73 -8.26
C LEU A 106 -10.54 -17.13 -7.00
N ASN A 107 -9.35 -16.56 -6.78
CA ASN A 107 -8.54 -16.85 -5.60
C ASN A 107 -9.25 -16.46 -4.30
N ILE A 108 -9.83 -15.25 -4.24
CA ILE A 108 -10.58 -14.84 -3.04
C ILE A 108 -11.81 -15.70 -2.82
N LEU A 109 -12.59 -15.99 -3.87
CA LEU A 109 -13.76 -16.85 -3.74
C LEU A 109 -13.37 -18.26 -3.27
N TYR A 110 -12.30 -18.81 -3.83
CA TYR A 110 -11.76 -20.10 -3.43
C TYR A 110 -11.35 -20.11 -1.96
N LEU A 111 -10.59 -19.10 -1.51
CA LEU A 111 -10.20 -18.95 -0.12
C LEU A 111 -11.42 -18.85 0.81
N LEU A 112 -12.42 -18.05 0.45
CA LEU A 112 -13.65 -17.90 1.25
C LEU A 112 -14.42 -19.21 1.38
N LEU A 113 -14.58 -19.95 0.28
CA LEU A 113 -15.24 -21.26 0.28
C LEU A 113 -14.46 -22.29 1.11
N GLN A 114 -13.13 -22.31 1.01
CA GLN A 114 -12.28 -23.17 1.83
C GLN A 114 -12.44 -22.85 3.32
N ILE A 115 -12.45 -21.57 3.68
CA ILE A 115 -12.59 -21.14 5.07
C ILE A 115 -13.97 -21.52 5.62
N ASP A 116 -15.04 -21.39 4.83
CA ASP A 116 -16.38 -21.81 5.26
C ASP A 116 -16.48 -23.35 5.42
N LEU A 117 -15.87 -24.11 4.53
CA LEU A 117 -15.77 -25.57 4.66
C LEU A 117 -15.02 -25.98 5.93
N LYS A 118 -13.93 -25.28 6.26
CA LYS A 118 -13.13 -25.54 7.47
C LYS A 118 -13.84 -25.08 8.73
N LYS A 119 -14.58 -23.98 8.68
CA LYS A 119 -15.40 -23.47 9.77
C LYS A 119 -16.33 -24.55 10.32
N ARG A 120 -17.01 -25.28 9.43
CA ARG A 120 -17.91 -26.38 9.82
C ARG A 120 -17.15 -27.51 10.50
N PHE A 121 -15.99 -27.88 9.97
CA PHE A 121 -15.13 -28.89 10.60
C PHE A 121 -14.72 -28.49 12.01
N PHE A 122 -14.30 -27.23 12.22
CA PHE A 122 -13.91 -26.74 13.55
C PHE A 122 -15.07 -26.72 14.56
N ILE A 123 -16.28 -26.35 14.11
CA ILE A 123 -17.48 -26.33 14.95
C ILE A 123 -17.90 -27.75 15.34
N GLN A 124 -17.77 -28.72 14.43
CA GLN A 124 -18.19 -30.11 14.68
C GLN A 124 -17.24 -30.87 15.60
N GLU A 125 -15.94 -30.68 15.42
CA GLU A 125 -14.92 -31.39 16.20
C GLU A 125 -14.77 -30.85 17.63
N ASP A 126 -15.30 -29.65 17.90
CA ASP A 126 -15.31 -28.95 19.20
C ASP A 126 -13.99 -29.06 19.99
N ARG A 127 -12.87 -28.90 19.27
CA ARG A 127 -11.54 -29.02 19.87
C ARG A 127 -11.25 -27.83 20.77
N SER A 128 -10.45 -28.07 21.81
CA SER A 128 -10.00 -27.01 22.73
C SER A 128 -9.12 -25.95 22.06
N ILE A 129 -8.47 -26.29 20.93
CA ILE A 129 -7.66 -25.37 20.13
C ILE A 129 -7.88 -25.70 18.65
N ASN A 130 -8.29 -24.69 17.88
CA ASN A 130 -8.38 -24.74 16.43
C ASN A 130 -7.36 -23.75 15.84
N LEU A 131 -6.58 -24.19 14.85
CA LEU A 131 -5.59 -23.33 14.18
C LEU A 131 -5.91 -23.24 12.68
N LEU A 132 -5.97 -22.02 12.15
CA LEU A 132 -6.14 -21.76 10.72
C LEU A 132 -4.94 -20.95 10.21
N PHE A 133 -4.25 -21.47 9.19
CA PHE A 133 -3.16 -20.77 8.53
C PHE A 133 -3.61 -20.38 7.12
N ILE A 134 -3.44 -19.10 6.78
CA ILE A 134 -3.70 -18.56 5.45
C ILE A 134 -2.40 -17.94 4.96
N GLU A 135 -1.87 -18.50 3.88
CA GLU A 135 -0.62 -18.04 3.30
C GLU A 135 -0.90 -17.10 2.12
N GLU A 136 -0.32 -15.90 2.16
CA GLU A 136 -0.32 -14.90 1.08
C GLU A 136 -1.66 -14.77 0.32
N PRO A 137 -2.76 -14.45 1.02
CA PRO A 137 -4.09 -14.35 0.38
C PRO A 137 -4.18 -13.25 -0.70
N GLU A 138 -3.18 -12.38 -0.78
CA GLU A 138 -3.03 -11.36 -1.82
C GLU A 138 -2.56 -11.88 -3.19
N ALA A 139 -2.05 -13.11 -3.28
CA ALA A 139 -1.47 -13.64 -4.51
C ALA A 139 -2.46 -13.58 -5.69
N HIS A 140 -2.05 -12.92 -6.78
CA HIS A 140 -2.86 -12.66 -7.99
C HIS A 140 -4.15 -11.85 -7.76
N THR A 141 -4.30 -11.15 -6.63
CA THR A 141 -5.51 -10.37 -6.31
C THR A 141 -5.29 -8.86 -6.50
N HIS A 142 -6.32 -8.17 -6.99
CA HIS A 142 -6.32 -6.71 -7.07
C HIS A 142 -6.29 -6.09 -5.65
N PRO A 143 -5.59 -4.97 -5.41
CA PRO A 143 -5.56 -4.28 -4.10
C PRO A 143 -6.92 -4.13 -3.42
N GLN A 144 -7.95 -3.73 -4.18
CA GLN A 144 -9.32 -3.61 -3.66
C GLN A 144 -9.84 -4.92 -3.04
N MET A 145 -9.51 -6.07 -3.63
CA MET A 145 -9.92 -7.37 -3.11
C MET A 145 -9.17 -7.74 -1.82
N GLN A 146 -7.92 -7.30 -1.67
CA GLN A 146 -7.14 -7.48 -0.44
C GLN A 146 -7.75 -6.70 0.75
N TYR A 147 -8.22 -5.46 0.49
CA TYR A 147 -8.99 -4.68 1.47
C TYR A 147 -10.31 -5.35 1.85
N ILE A 148 -11.04 -5.90 0.87
CA ILE A 148 -12.30 -6.59 1.13
C ILE A 148 -12.05 -7.88 1.93
N PHE A 149 -11.03 -8.65 1.55
CA PHE A 149 -10.63 -9.87 2.22
C PHE A 149 -10.31 -9.61 3.70
N SER A 150 -9.40 -8.69 4.00
CA SER A 150 -8.99 -8.35 5.37
C SER A 150 -10.15 -7.88 6.25
N LYS A 151 -11.11 -7.13 5.70
CA LYS A 151 -12.32 -6.72 6.43
C LYS A 151 -13.30 -7.87 6.65
N LYS A 152 -13.52 -8.73 5.65
CA LYS A 152 -14.52 -9.80 5.70
C LYS A 152 -14.03 -11.02 6.46
N ILE A 153 -12.74 -11.35 6.37
CA ILE A 153 -12.20 -12.57 6.98
C ILE A 153 -12.44 -12.58 8.49
N LYS A 154 -12.22 -11.44 9.17
CA LYS A 154 -12.51 -11.27 10.60
C LYS A 154 -13.95 -11.68 10.94
N LYS A 155 -14.94 -11.22 10.16
CA LYS A 155 -16.36 -11.56 10.37
C LYS A 155 -16.70 -13.03 10.12
N ILE A 156 -16.02 -13.65 9.15
CA ILE A 156 -16.28 -15.05 8.77
C ILE A 156 -15.83 -16.00 9.88
N ILE A 157 -14.67 -15.71 10.48
CA ILE A 157 -14.04 -16.55 11.50
C ILE A 157 -14.50 -16.25 12.94
N GLU A 158 -15.14 -15.09 13.18
CA GLU A 158 -15.55 -14.63 14.52
C GLU A 158 -16.41 -15.64 15.31
N ASN A 159 -17.23 -16.42 14.60
CA ASN A 159 -18.16 -17.38 15.21
C ASN A 159 -17.58 -18.81 15.38
N ILE A 160 -16.25 -18.98 15.29
CA ILE A 160 -15.61 -20.30 15.43
C ILE A 160 -15.00 -20.39 16.83
N PRO A 161 -15.49 -21.29 17.70
CA PRO A 161 -14.97 -21.41 19.06
C PRO A 161 -13.51 -21.86 19.05
N ASN A 162 -12.72 -21.29 19.97
CA ASN A 162 -11.31 -21.63 20.20
C ASN A 162 -10.40 -21.54 18.95
N LEU A 163 -10.74 -20.69 17.98
CA LEU A 163 -9.95 -20.53 16.76
C LEU A 163 -8.88 -19.45 16.89
N GLN A 164 -7.64 -19.81 16.57
CA GLN A 164 -6.55 -18.88 16.30
C GLN A 164 -6.18 -18.93 14.82
N THR A 165 -6.22 -17.76 14.18
CA THR A 165 -5.91 -17.62 12.75
C THR A 165 -4.60 -16.88 12.56
N PHE A 166 -3.74 -17.43 11.71
CA PHE A 166 -2.48 -16.83 11.27
C PHE A 166 -2.57 -16.50 9.78
N ILE A 167 -2.19 -15.28 9.43
CA ILE A 167 -2.12 -14.82 8.04
C ILE A 167 -0.70 -14.35 7.79
N SER A 168 0.01 -14.98 6.84
CA SER A 168 1.24 -14.40 6.31
C SER A 168 0.90 -13.47 5.15
N THR A 169 1.56 -12.32 5.06
CA THR A 169 1.30 -11.34 4.02
C THR A 169 2.50 -10.42 3.79
N HIS A 170 2.74 -10.09 2.53
CA HIS A 170 3.63 -9.04 2.05
C HIS A 170 2.83 -7.80 1.57
N SER A 171 1.50 -7.80 1.73
CA SER A 171 0.62 -6.73 1.28
C SER A 171 0.43 -5.64 2.34
N SER A 172 0.84 -4.42 2.00
CA SER A 172 0.51 -3.21 2.76
C SER A 172 -1.00 -2.96 2.85
N HIS A 173 -1.78 -3.38 1.85
CA HIS A 173 -3.23 -3.24 1.85
C HIS A 173 -3.90 -4.13 2.91
N ILE A 174 -3.41 -5.36 3.11
CA ILE A 174 -3.92 -6.23 4.18
C ILE A 174 -3.53 -5.69 5.55
N VAL A 175 -2.25 -5.35 5.73
CA VAL A 175 -1.73 -4.85 7.01
C VAL A 175 -2.44 -3.56 7.45
N SER A 176 -2.75 -2.65 6.52
CA SER A 176 -3.48 -1.41 6.81
C SER A 176 -4.88 -1.61 7.42
N GLN A 177 -5.50 -2.79 7.25
CA GLN A 177 -6.81 -3.12 7.81
C GLN A 177 -6.73 -3.98 9.08
N CYS A 178 -5.52 -4.33 9.51
CA CYS A 178 -5.28 -5.07 10.74
C CYS A 178 -5.07 -4.11 11.91
N ASN A 179 -5.45 -4.56 13.10
CA ASN A 179 -5.10 -3.86 14.33
C ASN A 179 -3.63 -4.13 14.63
N PHE A 180 -2.93 -3.21 15.28
CA PHE A 180 -1.51 -3.38 15.60
C PHE A 180 -1.26 -4.61 16.49
N GLU A 181 -2.24 -4.89 17.35
CA GLU A 181 -2.31 -6.04 18.26
C GLU A 181 -2.22 -7.38 17.51
N ASP A 182 -2.71 -7.41 16.27
CA ASP A 182 -2.72 -8.58 15.38
C ASP A 182 -1.38 -8.77 14.64
N ILE A 183 -0.50 -7.76 14.63
CA ILE A 183 0.70 -7.75 13.79
C ILE A 183 1.88 -8.40 14.52
N ARG A 184 2.53 -9.35 13.84
CA ARG A 184 3.83 -9.90 14.22
C ARG A 184 4.80 -9.60 13.08
N TYR A 185 5.85 -8.85 13.39
CA TYR A 185 6.82 -8.40 12.40
C TYR A 185 8.01 -9.36 12.36
N PHE A 186 8.27 -9.91 11.19
CA PHE A 186 9.37 -10.84 10.96
C PHE A 186 10.53 -10.07 10.33
N HIS A 187 11.65 -10.02 11.03
CA HIS A 187 12.83 -9.28 10.61
C HIS A 187 14.05 -10.19 10.57
N THR A 188 14.68 -10.30 9.40
CA THR A 188 15.90 -11.09 9.24
C THR A 188 17.11 -10.23 9.55
N HIS A 189 17.90 -10.63 10.55
CA HIS A 189 19.15 -9.97 10.92
C HIS A 189 20.27 -10.99 11.06
N ASN A 190 21.36 -10.81 10.30
CA ASN A 190 22.51 -11.72 10.26
C ASN A 190 22.14 -13.20 10.05
N GLY A 191 21.19 -13.47 9.15
CA GLY A 191 20.71 -14.82 8.85
C GLY A 191 19.75 -15.42 9.87
N ASN A 192 19.43 -14.72 10.96
CA ASN A 192 18.43 -15.14 11.94
C ASN A 192 17.12 -14.35 11.78
N VAL A 193 15.99 -15.04 11.89
CA VAL A 193 14.68 -14.38 11.89
C VAL A 193 14.28 -14.02 13.31
N LYS A 194 14.13 -12.72 13.57
CA LYS A 194 13.59 -12.18 14.82
C LYS A 194 12.11 -11.86 14.61
N ILE A 195 11.26 -12.42 15.46
CA ILE A 195 9.83 -12.11 15.48
C ILE A 195 9.60 -11.05 16.55
N LYS A 196 9.06 -9.90 16.18
CA LYS A 196 8.74 -8.80 17.09
C LYS A 196 7.22 -8.65 17.22
N ASN A 197 6.71 -8.52 18.44
CA ASN A 197 5.31 -8.16 18.69
C ASN A 197 5.13 -6.66 18.46
N PHE A 198 4.45 -6.31 17.37
CA PHE A 198 4.39 -4.94 16.91
C PHE A 198 3.69 -3.99 17.89
N TYR A 199 2.66 -4.45 18.60
CA TYR A 199 1.92 -3.59 19.53
C TYR A 199 2.63 -3.46 20.88
N LEU A 200 2.83 -4.58 21.58
CA LEU A 200 3.30 -4.54 22.97
C LEU A 200 4.72 -3.96 23.08
N GLU A 201 5.64 -4.38 22.20
CA GLU A 201 7.02 -3.87 22.25
C GLU A 201 7.11 -2.40 21.85
N LEU A 202 6.21 -1.93 20.99
CA LEU A 202 6.20 -0.54 20.55
C LEU A 202 5.51 0.36 21.59
N GLU A 203 4.34 -0.03 22.10
CA GLU A 203 3.61 0.69 23.15
C GLU A 203 4.49 0.95 24.37
N GLU A 204 5.31 -0.03 24.77
CA GLU A 204 6.32 0.10 25.83
C GLU A 204 7.30 1.27 25.59
N LYS A 205 7.73 1.49 24.35
CA LYS A 205 8.62 2.62 23.99
C LYS A 205 7.92 3.98 24.05
N TYR A 206 6.60 4.00 23.88
CA TYR A 206 5.79 5.22 23.91
C TYR A 206 5.09 5.45 25.27
N LYS A 207 5.44 4.74 26.34
CA LYS A 207 4.82 4.90 27.67
C LYS A 207 4.75 6.34 28.18
N LEU A 208 5.78 7.14 27.89
CA LEU A 208 5.85 8.55 28.28
C LEU A 208 5.30 9.52 27.20
N GLN A 209 4.87 8.99 26.05
CA GLN A 209 4.50 9.73 24.84
C GLN A 209 3.24 9.14 24.19
N THR A 210 2.19 8.93 24.97
CA THR A 210 0.95 8.25 24.54
C THR A 210 0.24 8.94 23.38
N GLU A 211 0.28 10.27 23.31
CA GLU A 211 -0.29 11.04 22.20
C GLU A 211 0.43 10.78 20.88
N LEU A 212 1.77 10.66 20.90
CA LEU A 212 2.56 10.30 19.71
C LEU A 212 2.21 8.88 19.23
N PHE A 213 1.99 7.95 20.16
CA PHE A 213 1.58 6.59 19.80
C PHE A 213 0.19 6.56 19.16
N LYS A 214 -0.76 7.34 19.68
CA LYS A 214 -2.10 7.47 19.10
C LYS A 214 -2.04 8.06 17.69
N PHE A 215 -1.27 9.13 17.51
CA PHE A 215 -1.03 9.71 16.18
C PHE A 215 -0.42 8.68 15.22
N LEU A 216 0.63 7.98 15.66
CA LEU A 216 1.30 6.94 14.87
C LEU A 216 0.33 5.84 14.42
N LYS A 217 -0.48 5.32 15.35
CA LYS A 217 -1.47 4.26 15.07
C LYS A 217 -2.47 4.70 14.00
N GLN A 218 -2.94 5.94 14.06
CA GLN A 218 -3.85 6.49 13.06
C GLN A 218 -3.15 6.72 11.72
N TYR A 219 -1.94 7.29 11.74
CA TYR A 219 -1.21 7.65 10.54
C TYR A 219 -0.84 6.42 9.70
N ILE A 220 -0.25 5.37 10.31
CA ILE A 220 0.16 4.16 9.58
C ILE A 220 -1.04 3.45 8.96
N THR A 221 -2.13 3.35 9.73
CA THR A 221 -3.39 2.72 9.29
C THR A 221 -3.98 3.43 8.06
N LEU A 222 -3.83 4.75 7.97
CA LEU A 222 -4.43 5.55 6.90
C LEU A 222 -3.52 5.74 5.68
N TYR A 223 -2.21 5.91 5.87
CA TYR A 223 -1.34 6.50 4.84
C TYR A 223 -0.02 5.74 4.58
N SER A 224 0.43 4.81 5.43
CA SER A 224 1.81 4.32 5.32
C SER A 224 2.03 2.88 5.79
N ALA A 225 1.11 1.97 5.49
CA ALA A 225 1.36 0.54 5.72
C ALA A 225 2.49 -0.03 4.83
N GLU A 226 2.91 0.69 3.78
CA GLU A 226 4.11 0.36 3.00
C GLU A 226 5.40 0.39 3.84
N LEU A 227 5.41 1.17 4.94
CA LEU A 227 6.54 1.28 5.85
C LEU A 227 6.98 -0.06 6.44
N PHE A 228 6.06 -1.03 6.60
CA PHE A 228 6.39 -2.37 7.10
C PHE A 228 7.30 -3.15 6.15
N PHE A 229 7.35 -2.78 4.88
CA PHE A 229 8.08 -3.49 3.83
C PHE A 229 9.22 -2.64 3.23
N ALA A 230 9.45 -1.44 3.77
CA ALA A 230 10.46 -0.52 3.28
C ALA A 230 11.86 -0.95 3.73
N GLU A 231 12.84 -0.85 2.83
CA GLU A 231 14.27 -0.97 3.18
C GLU A 231 14.85 0.36 3.64
N LYS A 232 14.30 1.46 3.12
CA LYS A 232 14.66 2.83 3.48
C LYS A 232 13.41 3.72 3.52
N VAL A 233 13.45 4.76 4.34
CA VAL A 233 12.32 5.68 4.51
C VAL A 233 12.81 7.11 4.33
N ILE A 234 12.07 7.91 3.57
CA ILE A 234 12.33 9.34 3.44
C ILE A 234 11.11 10.12 3.93
N PHE A 235 11.28 10.85 5.03
CA PHE A 235 10.33 11.83 5.51
C PHE A 235 10.54 13.15 4.78
N ILE A 236 9.45 13.75 4.33
CA ILE A 236 9.41 15.03 3.65
C ILE A 236 8.46 15.98 4.36
N GLU A 237 8.68 17.29 4.18
CA GLU A 237 7.87 18.33 4.79
C GLU A 237 6.46 18.39 4.17
N GLY A 238 6.36 18.44 2.84
CA GLY A 238 5.07 18.60 2.18
C GLY A 238 5.01 18.21 0.71
N VAL A 239 3.99 18.76 0.05
CA VAL A 239 3.60 18.41 -1.34
C VAL A 239 4.66 18.77 -2.38
N SER A 240 5.45 19.84 -2.16
CA SER A 240 6.47 20.30 -3.11
C SER A 240 7.57 19.26 -3.27
N GLU A 241 8.14 18.80 -2.16
CA GLU A 241 9.13 17.74 -2.09
C GLU A 241 8.56 16.42 -2.58
N LYS A 242 7.30 16.10 -2.24
CA LYS A 242 6.64 14.87 -2.71
C LYS A 242 6.63 14.77 -4.23
N ILE A 243 6.41 15.88 -4.91
CA ILE A 243 6.35 15.95 -6.37
C ILE A 243 7.75 15.99 -6.98
N LEU A 244 8.69 16.75 -6.40
CA LEU A 244 10.00 17.01 -7.02
C LEU A 244 11.13 16.05 -6.57
N LEU A 245 11.01 15.39 -5.42
CA LEU A 245 12.04 14.48 -4.92
C LEU A 245 12.29 13.28 -5.86
N PRO A 246 11.27 12.62 -6.46
CA PRO A 246 11.50 11.57 -7.46
C PRO A 246 12.33 12.07 -8.66
N TYR A 247 12.12 13.33 -9.07
CA TYR A 247 12.91 13.95 -10.12
C TYR A 247 14.37 14.16 -9.70
N PHE A 248 14.61 14.65 -8.48
CA PHE A 248 15.97 14.79 -7.95
C PHE A 248 16.70 13.45 -7.81
N ILE A 249 16.00 12.40 -7.36
CA ILE A 249 16.53 11.04 -7.27
C ILE A 249 16.92 10.53 -8.66
N LYS A 250 16.06 10.70 -9.66
CA LYS A 250 16.36 10.30 -11.05
C LYS A 250 17.63 11.01 -11.55
N ASN A 251 17.74 12.32 -11.37
CA ASN A 251 18.91 13.08 -11.78
C ASN A 251 20.18 12.64 -11.03
N PHE A 252 20.06 12.31 -9.75
CA PHE A 252 21.15 11.79 -8.93
C PHE A 252 21.62 10.41 -9.44
N ASP A 253 20.68 9.50 -9.71
CA ASP A 253 20.95 8.17 -10.28
C ASP A 253 21.63 8.27 -11.66
N GLU A 254 21.15 9.17 -12.53
CA GLU A 254 21.74 9.40 -13.85
C GLU A 254 23.19 9.92 -13.75
N LYS A 255 23.46 10.85 -12.82
CA LYS A 255 24.82 11.41 -12.59
C LYS A 255 25.80 10.40 -12.01
N ASN A 256 25.30 9.40 -11.28
CA ASN A 256 26.13 8.35 -10.66
C ASN A 256 26.18 7.05 -11.48
N LYS A 257 25.48 7.00 -12.62
CA LYS A 257 25.44 5.85 -13.50
C LYS A 257 26.85 5.47 -13.98
N GLY A 258 27.24 4.22 -13.77
CA GLY A 258 28.54 3.68 -14.19
C GLY A 258 29.64 3.72 -13.13
N LYS A 259 29.39 4.26 -11.93
CA LYS A 259 30.29 4.06 -10.78
C LYS A 259 30.24 2.59 -10.32
N HIS A 260 31.42 2.00 -10.08
CA HIS A 260 31.50 0.66 -9.48
C HIS A 260 30.79 0.66 -8.12
N ASP A 261 30.00 -0.37 -7.85
CA ASP A 261 29.21 -0.58 -6.63
C ASP A 261 28.08 0.44 -6.35
N TYR A 262 27.68 1.24 -7.34
CA TYR A 262 26.52 2.11 -7.21
C TYR A 262 25.21 1.36 -7.49
N ILE A 263 24.33 1.31 -6.50
CA ILE A 263 22.95 0.83 -6.64
C ILE A 263 22.04 2.07 -6.76
N PRO A 264 21.27 2.24 -7.84
CA PRO A 264 20.35 3.37 -7.96
C PRO A 264 19.39 3.48 -6.77
N ILE A 265 19.23 4.69 -6.22
CA ILE A 265 18.33 4.98 -5.09
C ILE A 265 16.90 4.55 -5.45
N SER A 266 16.50 4.76 -6.69
CA SER A 266 15.20 4.31 -7.24
C SER A 266 14.96 2.80 -7.16
N SER A 267 16.00 1.99 -6.95
CA SER A 267 15.93 0.52 -6.85
C SER A 267 16.07 -0.02 -5.42
N GLN A 268 16.08 0.84 -4.39
CA GLN A 268 16.36 0.47 -2.99
C GLN A 268 15.09 0.44 -2.10
N ASN A 269 13.92 0.10 -2.65
CA ASN A 269 12.65 -0.09 -1.91
C ASN A 269 12.37 1.02 -0.87
N ILE A 270 12.30 2.27 -1.35
CA ILE A 270 12.12 3.46 -0.51
C ILE A 270 10.65 3.83 -0.36
N THR A 271 10.20 4.04 0.88
CA THR A 271 8.90 4.63 1.18
C THR A 271 9.02 6.11 1.54
N TYR A 272 8.15 6.93 0.95
CA TYR A 272 8.07 8.37 1.23
C TYR A 272 6.94 8.67 2.21
N ILE A 273 7.22 9.47 3.24
CA ILE A 273 6.24 9.84 4.27
C ILE A 273 6.18 11.37 4.42
N GLU A 274 4.99 11.92 4.21
CA GLU A 274 4.70 13.34 4.39
C GLU A 274 4.30 13.59 5.85
N ALA A 275 5.29 13.84 6.71
CA ALA A 275 5.06 14.05 8.14
C ALA A 275 5.60 15.39 8.68
N GLY A 276 6.48 16.08 7.94
CA GLY A 276 7.09 17.36 8.35
C GLY A 276 7.48 17.43 9.82
N ALA A 277 6.94 18.42 10.54
CA ALA A 277 7.13 18.62 11.97
C ALA A 277 6.67 17.45 12.89
N ASN A 278 5.95 16.46 12.37
CA ASN A 278 5.51 15.27 13.10
C ASN A 278 6.40 14.03 12.88
N ALA A 279 7.48 14.12 12.09
CA ALA A 279 8.41 12.99 11.89
C ALA A 279 9.04 12.51 13.22
N LYS A 280 9.12 13.36 14.25
CA LYS A 280 9.49 12.95 15.62
C LYS A 280 8.64 11.81 16.19
N ALA A 281 7.36 11.72 15.79
CA ALA A 281 6.46 10.68 16.26
C ALA A 281 6.90 9.27 15.83
N PHE A 282 7.70 9.16 14.76
CA PHE A 282 8.13 7.89 14.19
C PHE A 282 9.44 7.37 14.78
N GLN A 283 10.18 8.14 15.59
CA GLN A 283 11.52 7.75 16.05
C GLN A 283 11.58 6.34 16.64
N HIS A 284 10.69 6.02 17.59
CA HIS A 284 10.71 4.70 18.24
C HIS A 284 10.29 3.57 17.31
N LEU A 285 9.45 3.88 16.31
CA LEU A 285 9.05 2.94 15.27
C LEU A 285 10.20 2.65 14.29
N LEU A 286 10.89 3.68 13.81
CA LEU A 286 12.03 3.52 12.92
C LEU A 286 13.14 2.72 13.61
N ASN A 287 13.37 2.98 14.89
CA ASN A 287 14.29 2.20 15.72
C ASN A 287 13.76 0.81 16.06
N PHE A 288 12.45 0.59 16.01
CA PHE A 288 11.86 -0.74 16.13
C PHE A 288 12.06 -1.55 14.86
N PHE A 289 11.89 -0.96 13.67
CA PHE A 289 12.14 -1.62 12.40
C PHE A 289 13.64 -1.74 12.07
N GLU A 290 14.49 -0.91 12.66
CA GLU A 290 15.93 -0.84 12.36
C GLU A 290 16.20 -0.41 10.91
N VAL A 291 15.31 0.40 10.34
CA VAL A 291 15.32 0.83 8.94
C VAL A 291 16.05 2.16 8.78
N LYS A 292 16.85 2.27 7.73
CA LYS A 292 17.58 3.51 7.42
C LYS A 292 16.60 4.59 6.99
N SER A 293 16.59 5.70 7.72
CA SER A 293 15.57 6.73 7.65
C SER A 293 16.18 8.10 7.47
N LEU A 294 15.78 8.80 6.42
CA LEU A 294 16.17 10.16 6.11
C LEU A 294 15.00 11.08 6.41
N ILE A 295 15.27 12.20 7.07
CA ILE A 295 14.28 13.26 7.30
C ILE A 295 14.75 14.52 6.57
N ILE A 296 13.93 15.02 5.66
CA ILE A 296 14.12 16.28 4.95
C ILE A 296 13.02 17.24 5.43
N THR A 297 13.40 18.38 6.00
CA THR A 297 12.47 19.31 6.63
C THR A 297 12.95 20.75 6.52
N ASP A 298 12.02 21.69 6.66
CA ASP A 298 12.31 23.13 6.67
C ASP A 298 12.93 23.57 8.00
N ILE A 299 13.82 24.57 7.94
CA ILE A 299 14.38 25.19 9.15
C ILE A 299 13.28 25.88 9.96
N ASP A 300 12.31 26.49 9.30
CA ASP A 300 11.29 27.33 9.93
C ASP A 300 11.84 28.30 10.98
N SER A 301 12.81 29.13 10.56
CA SER A 301 13.43 30.13 11.42
C SER A 301 12.43 31.15 11.95
N VAL A 302 12.58 31.49 13.22
CA VAL A 302 11.74 32.45 13.93
C VAL A 302 12.54 33.49 14.71
N GLU A 303 11.98 34.69 14.83
CA GLU A 303 12.50 35.79 15.65
C GLU A 303 11.45 36.28 16.66
N PRO A 304 11.87 36.79 17.83
CA PRO A 304 10.96 37.28 18.85
C PRO A 304 10.43 38.66 18.46
N VAL A 305 9.10 38.79 18.40
CA VAL A 305 8.39 40.03 18.13
C VAL A 305 7.50 40.34 19.33
N GLU A 306 7.67 41.51 19.92
CA GLU A 306 6.83 41.97 21.03
C GLU A 306 5.50 42.52 20.48
N LYS A 307 4.39 41.87 20.84
CA LYS A 307 3.02 42.32 20.53
C LYS A 307 2.20 42.28 21.80
N ASP A 308 1.55 43.40 22.14
CA ASP A 308 0.67 43.54 23.31
C ASP A 308 1.31 43.11 24.64
N GLY A 309 2.62 43.38 24.82
CA GLY A 309 3.38 43.02 26.02
C GLY A 309 3.69 41.52 26.17
N LYS A 310 3.51 40.72 25.11
CA LYS A 310 3.91 39.32 25.02
C LYS A 310 4.93 39.13 23.90
N ILE A 311 5.92 38.26 24.16
CA ILE A 311 6.89 37.84 23.14
C ILE A 311 6.23 36.73 22.31
N ASN A 312 5.99 37.01 21.03
CA ASN A 312 5.58 36.02 20.04
C ASN A 312 6.78 35.69 19.14
N TYR A 313 6.80 34.49 18.57
CA TYR A 313 7.82 34.09 17.61
C TYR A 313 7.24 34.10 16.21
N GLU A 314 7.76 34.98 15.34
CA GLU A 314 7.27 35.14 13.97
C GLU A 314 8.29 34.62 12.96
N ALA A 315 7.80 34.17 11.80
CA ALA A 315 8.64 33.66 10.73
C ALA A 315 9.56 34.77 10.20
N CYS A 316 10.84 34.46 10.06
CA CYS A 316 11.86 35.40 9.58
C CYS A 316 12.91 34.67 8.75
N GLU A 317 13.77 35.46 8.10
CA GLU A 317 14.97 34.94 7.44
C GLU A 317 15.89 34.20 8.40
N VAL A 318 16.59 33.17 7.91
CA VAL A 318 17.56 32.42 8.72
C VAL A 318 18.68 33.30 9.28
N LYS A 319 19.02 34.39 8.57
CA LYS A 319 20.01 35.36 9.03
C LYS A 319 19.60 36.06 10.34
N ASN A 320 18.32 36.37 10.49
CA ASN A 320 17.77 37.10 11.64
C ASN A 320 17.22 36.16 12.71
N GLY A 321 16.93 34.91 12.35
CA GLY A 321 16.38 33.91 13.25
C GLY A 321 17.23 33.65 14.49
N VAL A 322 16.53 33.38 15.59
CA VAL A 322 17.13 32.99 16.88
C VAL A 322 16.78 31.56 17.27
N SER A 323 15.76 30.96 16.66
CA SER A 323 15.32 29.59 16.92
C SER A 323 14.57 29.02 15.71
N SER A 324 14.14 27.76 15.81
CA SER A 324 13.31 27.05 14.84
C SER A 324 11.96 26.69 15.45
N SER A 325 10.86 26.95 14.75
CA SER A 325 9.54 26.45 15.17
C SER A 325 9.31 24.99 14.77
N ASN A 326 10.24 24.35 14.06
CA ASN A 326 10.08 22.99 13.57
C ASN A 326 10.30 21.97 14.71
N ALA A 327 9.20 21.32 15.09
CA ALA A 327 9.22 20.38 16.22
C ALA A 327 10.07 19.12 15.96
N THR A 328 10.25 18.70 14.72
CA THR A 328 11.11 17.57 14.35
C THR A 328 12.58 17.94 14.54
N ILE A 329 13.01 19.10 14.04
CA ILE A 329 14.36 19.62 14.25
C ILE A 329 14.65 19.72 15.75
N ASN A 330 13.76 20.37 16.50
CA ASN A 330 13.96 20.60 17.93
C ASN A 330 14.08 19.29 18.71
N HIS A 331 13.34 18.26 18.30
CA HIS A 331 13.38 16.94 18.92
C HIS A 331 14.68 16.18 18.61
N TYR A 332 15.06 16.05 17.34
CA TYR A 332 16.25 15.26 16.94
C TYR A 332 17.59 15.96 17.25
N LEU A 333 17.60 17.29 17.34
CA LEU A 333 18.80 18.07 17.65
C LEU A 333 18.84 18.55 19.11
N ASN A 334 18.00 17.98 19.98
CA ASN A 334 17.95 18.27 21.42
C ASN A 334 17.94 19.76 21.73
N TYR A 335 16.96 20.48 21.16
CA TYR A 335 16.78 21.91 21.40
C TYR A 335 16.76 22.23 22.89
N ASN A 336 17.50 23.28 23.26
CA ASN A 336 17.59 23.79 24.61
C ASN A 336 17.37 25.30 24.59
N GLU A 337 16.27 25.76 25.18
CA GLU A 337 15.92 27.19 25.27
C GLU A 337 16.99 28.03 26.01
N ASN A 338 17.80 27.39 26.86
CA ASN A 338 18.86 28.05 27.62
C ASN A 338 20.20 28.11 26.86
N ASP A 339 20.28 27.54 25.66
CA ASP A 339 21.48 27.56 24.83
C ASP A 339 21.35 28.64 23.74
N PRO A 340 21.92 29.84 23.95
CA PRO A 340 21.82 30.93 22.98
C PRO A 340 22.59 30.64 21.68
N ASP A 341 23.52 29.68 21.68
CA ASP A 341 24.32 29.31 20.51
C ASP A 341 23.68 28.18 19.70
N TRP A 342 22.61 27.54 20.20
CA TRP A 342 21.99 26.39 19.55
C TRP A 342 21.60 26.68 18.09
N PHE A 343 20.97 27.83 17.82
CA PHE A 343 20.57 28.18 16.47
C PHE A 343 21.76 28.53 15.56
N ASN A 344 22.84 29.09 16.11
CA ASN A 344 24.08 29.29 15.36
C ASN A 344 24.76 27.97 15.00
N LEU A 345 24.71 26.98 15.89
CA LEU A 345 25.16 25.62 15.62
C LEU A 345 24.28 24.93 14.59
N LEU A 346 22.95 25.11 14.65
CA LEU A 346 22.01 24.62 13.65
C LEU A 346 22.34 25.18 12.27
N LYS A 347 22.53 26.50 12.13
CA LYS A 347 22.88 27.14 10.84
C LYS A 347 24.14 26.54 10.20
N LYS A 348 25.12 26.18 11.02
CA LYS A 348 26.40 25.59 10.58
C LYS A 348 26.35 24.06 10.47
N ARG A 349 25.21 23.41 10.74
CA ARG A 349 25.06 21.95 10.90
C ARG A 349 26.10 21.35 11.87
N GLY A 350 26.39 22.07 12.94
CA GLY A 350 27.33 21.65 13.98
C GLY A 350 26.76 20.58 14.91
N ILE A 351 25.43 20.41 14.93
CA ILE A 351 24.73 19.42 15.76
C ILE A 351 24.49 18.16 14.93
N LYS A 352 25.02 17.03 15.40
CA LYS A 352 24.84 15.72 14.76
C LYS A 352 23.82 14.89 15.52
N ILE A 353 23.03 14.13 14.78
CA ILE A 353 22.16 13.10 15.35
C ILE A 353 23.04 11.93 15.84
N THR A 354 22.68 11.39 16.99
CA THR A 354 23.38 10.26 17.63
C THR A 354 22.95 8.91 17.06
N ASP A 355 21.76 8.83 16.46
CA ASP A 355 21.22 7.64 15.83
C ASP A 355 21.99 7.29 14.55
N LYS A 356 22.29 6.00 14.36
CA LYS A 356 23.02 5.51 13.18
C LYS A 356 22.11 5.32 11.96
N ASN A 357 20.85 5.02 12.21
CA ASN A 357 19.88 4.70 11.17
C ASN A 357 19.04 5.91 10.78
N ILE A 358 18.96 6.93 11.63
CA ILE A 358 18.17 8.14 11.37
C ILE A 358 19.08 9.33 11.14
N ASN A 359 18.85 10.10 10.08
CA ASN A 359 19.55 11.36 9.85
C ASN A 359 18.59 12.45 9.33
N LEU A 360 18.96 13.70 9.58
CA LEU A 360 18.13 14.88 9.36
C LEU A 360 18.88 15.88 8.50
N PHE A 361 18.23 16.32 7.42
CA PHE A 361 18.75 17.30 6.49
C PHE A 361 17.74 18.44 6.37
N TYR A 362 18.27 19.66 6.49
CA TYR A 362 17.56 20.92 6.36
C TYR A 362 18.46 21.91 5.61
N GLN A 363 17.92 23.04 5.19
CA GLN A 363 18.60 23.98 4.30
C GLN A 363 19.97 24.43 4.85
N THR A 364 20.93 24.62 3.94
CA THR A 364 22.26 25.18 4.25
C THR A 364 22.51 26.41 3.41
N GLU A 365 23.46 27.24 3.83
CA GLU A 365 23.93 28.33 2.99
C GLU A 365 24.46 27.80 1.64
N GLU A 366 23.87 28.31 0.56
CA GLU A 366 24.19 27.97 -0.82
C GLU A 366 24.14 29.25 -1.66
N ASN A 367 25.19 29.51 -2.45
CA ASN A 367 25.32 30.72 -3.27
C ASN A 367 25.13 32.04 -2.48
N GLY A 368 25.53 32.08 -1.21
CA GLY A 368 25.44 33.26 -0.34
C GLY A 368 24.05 33.53 0.23
N TYR A 369 23.11 32.57 0.09
CA TYR A 369 21.77 32.65 0.67
C TYR A 369 21.49 31.41 1.54
N HIS A 370 20.92 31.64 2.73
CA HIS A 370 20.48 30.56 3.62
C HIS A 370 18.95 30.52 3.63
N ALA A 371 18.41 29.60 2.82
CA ALA A 371 16.97 29.40 2.69
C ALA A 371 16.32 28.92 4.00
N ARG A 372 15.09 29.38 4.25
CA ARG A 372 14.25 28.92 5.37
C ARG A 372 13.43 27.69 5.01
N SER A 373 12.92 27.66 3.77
CA SER A 373 12.02 26.63 3.26
C SER A 373 12.56 25.95 2.00
N PHE A 374 11.91 24.85 1.59
CA PHE A 374 12.17 24.21 0.30
C PHE A 374 11.99 25.17 -0.87
N GLU A 375 10.89 25.93 -0.92
CA GLU A 375 10.63 26.85 -2.04
C GLU A 375 11.71 27.92 -2.16
N ASP A 376 12.12 28.52 -1.04
CA ASP A 376 13.19 29.53 -1.01
C ASP A 376 14.50 28.95 -1.56
N SER A 377 14.83 27.72 -1.15
CA SER A 377 16.05 27.04 -1.57
C SER A 377 16.00 26.67 -3.05
N PHE A 378 14.86 26.17 -3.53
CA PHE A 378 14.69 25.83 -4.93
C PHE A 378 14.76 27.07 -5.83
N ILE A 379 14.06 28.14 -5.46
CA ILE A 379 14.01 29.39 -6.24
C ILE A 379 15.39 30.05 -6.29
N SER A 380 16.11 30.14 -5.17
CA SER A 380 17.44 30.76 -5.13
C SER A 380 18.45 30.03 -6.02
N VAL A 381 18.44 28.70 -6.04
CA VAL A 381 19.37 27.89 -6.85
C VAL A 381 19.00 27.90 -8.34
N ASN A 382 17.71 28.04 -8.68
CA ASN A 382 17.19 27.96 -10.05
C ASN A 382 16.67 29.29 -10.60
N TYR A 383 17.03 30.42 -9.99
CA TYR A 383 16.39 31.72 -10.24
C TYR A 383 16.39 32.13 -11.72
N GLU A 384 17.53 32.04 -12.41
CA GLU A 384 17.63 32.44 -13.82
C GLU A 384 16.77 31.56 -14.74
N LEU A 385 16.68 30.25 -14.47
CA LEU A 385 15.82 29.34 -15.24
C LEU A 385 14.34 29.64 -14.98
N ILE A 386 13.97 29.85 -13.72
CA ILE A 386 12.60 30.24 -13.34
C ILE A 386 12.23 31.56 -14.02
N LYS A 387 13.14 32.53 -14.05
CA LYS A 387 12.94 33.83 -14.70
C LYS A 387 12.75 33.70 -16.21
N LYS A 388 13.52 32.85 -16.88
CA LYS A 388 13.38 32.55 -18.31
C LYS A 388 12.01 31.93 -18.62
N HIS A 389 11.54 31.00 -17.79
CA HIS A 389 10.31 30.23 -18.02
C HIS A 389 9.11 30.69 -17.18
N LYS A 390 9.17 31.86 -16.54
CA LYS A 390 8.14 32.32 -15.57
C LYS A 390 6.73 32.40 -16.15
N LYS A 391 6.59 32.56 -17.48
CA LYS A 391 5.29 32.57 -18.15
C LYS A 391 4.65 31.19 -18.12
N ASP A 392 5.44 30.14 -18.29
CA ASP A 392 5.02 28.75 -18.40
C ASP A 392 4.89 28.06 -17.03
N ILE A 393 5.43 28.68 -15.98
CA ILE A 393 5.30 28.19 -14.60
C ILE A 393 3.94 28.61 -14.01
N PHE A 394 3.10 27.63 -13.69
CA PHE A 394 1.85 27.79 -12.94
C PHE A 394 2.10 27.84 -11.41
N GLY A 395 1.08 28.18 -10.63
CA GLY A 395 1.22 28.34 -9.16
C GLY A 395 1.95 29.62 -8.71
N LEU A 396 2.35 30.49 -9.63
CA LEU A 396 2.96 31.80 -9.34
C LEU A 396 1.95 32.95 -9.40
N LYS A 397 2.05 33.88 -8.44
CA LYS A 397 1.44 35.23 -8.43
C LYS A 397 2.55 36.28 -8.61
N ASN A 398 2.19 37.54 -8.87
CA ASN A 398 3.14 38.66 -8.94
C ASN A 398 4.41 38.42 -9.79
N LYS A 399 4.29 37.74 -10.94
CA LYS A 399 5.42 37.34 -11.83
C LYS A 399 6.32 38.51 -12.29
N TYR A 400 5.88 39.75 -12.14
CA TYR A 400 6.67 40.96 -12.42
C TYR A 400 7.80 41.18 -11.40
N LYS A 401 7.68 40.66 -10.17
CA LYS A 401 8.73 40.72 -9.14
C LYS A 401 9.95 39.84 -9.47
N ILE A 402 9.79 38.84 -10.34
CA ILE A 402 10.89 38.02 -10.85
C ILE A 402 11.61 38.82 -11.95
N ASN A 403 12.61 39.60 -11.55
CA ASN A 403 13.37 40.54 -12.39
C ASN A 403 14.90 40.35 -12.19
N ASP A 404 15.72 41.24 -12.77
CA ASP A 404 17.18 41.15 -12.68
C ASP A 404 17.76 41.46 -11.28
N ASN A 405 17.02 42.18 -10.44
CA ASN A 405 17.41 42.56 -9.08
C ASN A 405 16.35 42.08 -8.08
N PRO A 406 16.33 40.77 -7.74
CA PRO A 406 15.36 40.26 -6.79
C PRO A 406 15.50 40.95 -5.44
N GLU A 407 14.35 41.20 -4.79
CA GLU A 407 14.28 41.36 -3.34
C GLU A 407 14.87 40.10 -2.68
N ASN A 408 15.07 40.10 -1.35
CA ASN A 408 15.51 38.90 -0.67
C ASN A 408 14.64 37.68 -1.06
N PHE A 409 15.26 36.53 -1.31
CA PHE A 409 14.54 35.32 -1.74
C PHE A 409 13.43 34.91 -0.77
N TYR A 410 13.56 35.23 0.52
CA TYR A 410 12.50 35.04 1.52
C TYR A 410 11.23 35.83 1.16
N ASP A 411 11.34 37.16 1.06
CA ASP A 411 10.22 38.05 0.71
C ASP A 411 9.70 37.78 -0.70
N LEU A 412 10.62 37.48 -1.63
CA LEU A 412 10.28 37.15 -2.99
C LEU A 412 9.38 35.91 -3.01
N THR A 413 9.80 34.82 -2.37
CA THR A 413 9.07 33.54 -2.40
C THR A 413 7.66 33.67 -1.82
N ASP A 414 7.51 34.33 -0.67
CA ASP A 414 6.20 34.61 -0.08
C ASP A 414 5.30 35.44 -1.01
N SER A 415 5.90 36.41 -1.70
CA SER A 415 5.19 37.30 -2.62
C SER A 415 4.84 36.66 -3.97
N ILE A 416 5.55 35.62 -4.43
CA ILE A 416 5.34 35.00 -5.75
C ILE A 416 4.69 33.62 -5.69
N ILE A 417 4.75 32.88 -4.59
CA ILE A 417 4.07 31.57 -4.51
C ILE A 417 2.59 31.78 -4.20
N LYS A 418 1.73 31.26 -5.09
CA LYS A 418 0.27 31.20 -4.89
C LYS A 418 -0.16 29.81 -4.41
N SER A 419 0.37 28.76 -5.04
CA SER A 419 0.05 27.37 -4.71
C SER A 419 1.31 26.51 -4.84
N LYS A 420 1.74 25.91 -3.73
CA LYS A 420 2.93 25.04 -3.67
C LYS A 420 2.79 23.82 -4.57
N SER A 421 1.60 23.18 -4.60
CA SER A 421 1.37 21.98 -5.43
C SER A 421 1.35 22.29 -6.93
N GLU A 422 0.71 23.39 -7.35
CA GLU A 422 0.71 23.82 -8.75
C GLU A 422 2.11 24.22 -9.20
N PHE A 423 2.85 24.93 -8.35
CA PHE A 423 4.22 25.32 -8.61
C PHE A 423 5.11 24.09 -8.84
N ALA A 424 5.13 23.15 -7.89
CA ALA A 424 5.93 21.93 -8.00
C ALA A 424 5.53 21.06 -9.20
N SER A 425 4.22 20.88 -9.46
CA SER A 425 3.73 20.11 -10.61
C SER A 425 4.14 20.75 -11.94
N SER A 426 4.07 22.09 -12.03
CA SER A 426 4.45 22.82 -13.23
C SER A 426 5.95 22.73 -13.50
N LEU A 427 6.78 22.78 -12.46
CA LEU A 427 8.23 22.58 -12.59
C LEU A 427 8.56 21.17 -13.07
N LEU A 428 7.91 20.15 -12.50
CA LEU A 428 8.09 18.76 -12.91
C LEU A 428 7.67 18.56 -14.37
N PHE A 429 6.53 19.13 -14.78
CA PHE A 429 6.06 19.07 -16.17
C PHE A 429 7.09 19.66 -17.13
N LEU A 430 7.62 20.85 -16.83
CA LEU A 430 8.63 21.51 -17.66
C LEU A 430 9.92 20.67 -17.79
N ALA A 431 10.33 20.00 -16.71
CA ALA A 431 11.52 19.16 -16.73
C ALA A 431 11.34 17.83 -17.49
N LEU A 432 10.10 17.33 -17.58
CA LEU A 432 9.80 16.06 -18.25
C LEU A 432 9.46 16.23 -19.73
N VAL A 433 8.88 17.38 -20.13
CA VAL A 433 8.36 17.58 -21.49
C VAL A 433 9.31 18.38 -22.38
N ASN A 434 10.06 19.34 -21.82
CA ASN A 434 10.95 20.18 -22.63
C ASN A 434 12.24 19.41 -22.93
N GLY A 435 12.45 19.07 -24.21
CA GLY A 435 13.59 18.28 -24.70
C GLY A 435 13.21 17.06 -25.55
N ASP A 436 11.91 16.74 -25.69
CA ASP A 436 11.43 15.61 -26.51
C ASP A 436 11.29 15.96 -28.00
N LYS A 437 11.36 17.24 -28.38
CA LYS A 437 11.30 17.70 -29.77
C LYS A 437 12.66 18.25 -30.23
N GLU A 438 13.04 17.94 -31.47
CA GLU A 438 14.25 18.51 -32.07
C GLU A 438 14.19 20.06 -32.02
N GLY A 439 15.12 20.66 -31.27
CA GLY A 439 15.26 22.11 -31.12
C GLY A 439 14.81 22.70 -29.78
N ASP A 440 14.13 21.93 -28.92
CA ASP A 440 13.77 22.41 -27.58
C ASP A 440 14.96 22.35 -26.62
N GLU A 441 15.20 23.42 -25.85
CA GLU A 441 16.17 23.41 -24.77
C GLU A 441 15.70 22.47 -23.64
N LYS A 442 16.49 21.45 -23.32
CA LYS A 442 16.23 20.57 -22.18
C LYS A 442 16.34 21.38 -20.87
N ILE A 443 15.25 21.44 -20.11
CA ILE A 443 15.24 22.11 -18.80
C ILE A 443 15.68 21.12 -17.73
N GLU A 444 16.86 21.35 -17.14
CA GLU A 444 17.33 20.60 -15.97
C GLU A 444 17.33 21.52 -14.74
N TRP A 445 16.44 21.25 -13.79
CA TRP A 445 16.45 21.95 -12.50
C TRP A 445 17.58 21.41 -11.64
N LYS A 446 18.34 22.32 -11.04
CA LYS A 446 19.38 22.00 -10.07
C LYS A 446 18.75 21.58 -8.75
N THR A 447 19.21 20.44 -8.23
CA THR A 447 18.86 19.96 -6.89
C THR A 447 19.51 20.86 -5.84
N PRO A 448 18.74 21.40 -4.88
CA PRO A 448 19.32 22.12 -3.74
C PRO A 448 20.36 21.29 -3.00
N LYS A 449 21.45 21.94 -2.54
CA LYS A 449 22.61 21.25 -1.95
C LYS A 449 22.23 20.32 -0.79
N TYR A 450 21.36 20.78 0.11
CA TYR A 450 20.96 19.98 1.27
C TYR A 450 20.22 18.69 0.89
N ILE A 451 19.44 18.70 -0.19
CA ILE A 451 18.76 17.51 -0.73
C ILE A 451 19.78 16.60 -1.40
N TYR A 452 20.74 17.17 -2.16
CA TYR A 452 21.79 16.38 -2.78
C TYR A 452 22.60 15.59 -1.73
N GLU A 453 23.05 16.26 -0.66
CA GLU A 453 23.77 15.62 0.45
C GLU A 453 22.90 14.59 1.18
N ALA A 454 21.59 14.83 1.30
CA ALA A 454 20.65 13.88 1.85
C ALA A 454 20.56 12.60 1.01
N LEU A 455 20.54 12.75 -0.33
CA LEU A 455 20.56 11.63 -1.27
C LEU A 455 21.89 10.86 -1.24
N GLU A 456 23.02 11.55 -1.07
CA GLU A 456 24.32 10.89 -0.86
C GLU A 456 24.33 10.04 0.41
N TRP A 457 23.77 10.56 1.51
CA TRP A 457 23.73 9.83 2.78
C TRP A 457 22.80 8.62 2.72
N ILE A 458 21.59 8.76 2.15
CA ILE A 458 20.62 7.65 2.10
C ILE A 458 21.07 6.56 1.14
N ASN A 459 21.85 6.90 0.10
CA ASN A 459 22.36 5.92 -0.86
C ASN A 459 23.39 4.94 -0.27
N GLN A 460 24.18 5.39 0.71
CA GLN A 460 25.07 4.52 1.49
C GLN A 460 24.28 3.41 2.20
#